data_AF-A0A258A112-F1
#
_entry.id   AF-A0A258A112-F1
#
_cell.length_a   1.000
_cell.length_b   1.000
_cell.length_c   1.000
_cell.angle_alpha   90.00
_cell.angle_beta   90.00
_cell.angle_gamma   90.00
#
_symmetry.space_group_name_H-M   'P 1'
#
loop_
_entity.id
_entity.type
_entity.pdbx_description
1 polymer ?
#
loop_
_entity_poly.entity_id
_entity_poly.type
_entity_poly.pdbx_seq_one_letter_code
_entity_poly.pdbx_strand_id
1 'polypeptide(L)' 'MAKSTVTTPAFEPEGMFNVRLTKVVQVGRLRLLPINTHQMKGGVLSQIVSEHGPGVVDRADPVQEAVDAADA' A
#
# COMPACT_ATOMS: atom_id res chain seq x y z
N MET A 1 15.47 -25.23 -10.39
CA MET A 1 15.28 -23.78 -10.60
C MET A 1 14.27 -23.29 -9.59
N ALA A 2 14.72 -22.81 -8.42
CA ALA A 2 13.80 -22.27 -7.42
C ALA A 2 13.31 -20.90 -7.90
N LYS A 3 12.11 -20.87 -8.46
CA LYS A 3 11.40 -19.63 -8.76
C LYS A 3 11.16 -18.97 -7.42
N SER A 4 11.98 -17.98 -7.07
CA SER A 4 11.76 -17.15 -5.89
C SER A 4 10.47 -16.39 -6.16
N THR A 5 9.35 -16.96 -5.74
CA THR A 5 8.10 -16.23 -5.53
C THR A 5 8.45 -15.17 -4.50
N VAL A 6 8.76 -13.98 -5.00
CA VAL A 6 8.71 -12.75 -4.21
C VAL A 6 7.28 -12.74 -3.68
N THR A 7 7.11 -13.18 -2.44
CA THR A 7 5.84 -13.09 -1.73
C THR A 7 5.61 -11.61 -1.54
N THR A 8 4.95 -10.97 -2.51
CA THR A 8 4.40 -9.64 -2.34
C THR A 8 3.63 -9.70 -1.01
N PRO A 9 3.88 -8.79 -0.06
CA PRO A 9 3.05 -8.73 1.14
C PRO A 9 1.59 -8.71 0.67
N ALA A 10 0.81 -9.70 1.09
CA ALA A 10 -0.57 -9.84 0.68
C ALA A 10 -1.37 -8.73 1.37
N PHE A 11 -1.43 -7.55 0.75
CA PHE A 11 -2.26 -6.47 1.23
C PHE A 11 -3.72 -6.85 0.98
N GLU A 12 -4.53 -6.80 2.03
CA GLU A 12 -5.98 -7.02 1.91
C GLU A 12 -6.55 -6.04 0.87
N PRO A 13 -7.19 -6.53 -0.22
CA PRO A 13 -7.52 -5.68 -1.37
C PRO A 13 -8.48 -4.54 -1.01
N GLU A 14 -9.37 -4.79 -0.05
CA GLU A 14 -10.36 -3.81 0.43
C GLU A 14 -9.90 -3.03 1.66
N GLY A 15 -8.82 -3.46 2.32
CA GLY A 15 -8.26 -2.77 3.47
C GLY A 15 -7.68 -1.42 3.09
N MET A 16 -7.89 -0.41 3.93
CA MET A 16 -7.23 0.89 3.79
C MET A 16 -5.86 0.86 4.47
N PHE A 17 -4.86 1.42 3.80
CA PHE A 17 -3.49 1.49 4.30
C PHE A 17 -2.97 2.92 4.18
N ASN A 18 -2.25 3.35 5.22
CA ASN A 18 -1.44 4.55 5.21
C ASN A 18 -0.06 4.20 4.65
N VAL A 19 0.24 4.69 3.45
CA VAL A 19 1.41 4.31 2.68
C VAL A 19 2.37 5.49 2.55
N ARG A 20 3.63 5.25 2.87
CA ARG A 20 4.74 6.15 2.58
C ARG A 20 5.62 5.56 1.49
N LEU A 21 5.97 6.38 0.51
CA LEU A 21 6.75 5.98 -0.64
C LEU A 21 8.20 6.46 -0.52
N THR A 22 9.14 5.74 -1.12
CA THR A 22 10.56 6.12 -1.16
C THR A 22 10.89 7.07 -2.31
N LYS A 23 10.08 7.07 -3.37
CA LYS A 23 10.23 7.89 -4.56
C LYS A 23 8.88 8.41 -5.06
N VAL A 24 8.92 9.31 -6.03
CA VAL A 24 7.71 9.74 -6.75
C VAL A 24 7.17 8.56 -7.55
N VAL A 25 5.89 8.25 -7.37
CA VAL A 25 5.19 7.19 -8.08
C VAL A 25 4.07 7.80 -8.90
N GLN A 26 3.94 7.36 -10.14
CA GLN A 26 2.81 7.72 -10.98
C GLN A 26 1.93 6.48 -11.18
N VAL A 27 0.65 6.61 -10.85
CA VAL A 27 -0.37 5.56 -11.01
C VAL A 27 -1.49 6.17 -11.87
N GLY A 28 -1.52 5.80 -13.15
CA GLY A 28 -2.39 6.45 -14.12
C GLY A 28 -2.14 7.96 -14.18
N ARG A 29 -3.15 8.76 -13.78
CA ARG A 29 -3.09 10.24 -13.72
C ARG A 29 -2.69 10.78 -12.35
N LEU A 30 -2.57 9.93 -11.35
CA LEU A 30 -2.20 10.33 -9.99
C LEU A 30 -0.69 10.32 -9.83
N ARG A 31 -0.16 11.37 -9.20
CA ARG A 31 1.25 11.50 -8.85
C ARG A 31 1.38 11.52 -7.34
N LEU A 32 1.94 10.45 -6.78
CA LEU A 32 2.16 10.27 -5.35
C LEU A 32 3.58 10.71 -5.01
N LEU A 33 3.72 11.60 -4.03
CA LEU A 33 4.99 12.14 -3.58
C LEU A 33 5.50 11.42 -2.33
N PRO A 34 6.79 11.13 -2.20
CA PRO A 34 7.35 10.37 -1.08
C PRO A 34 7.31 11.11 0.27
N ILE A 35 7.10 12.43 0.24
CA ILE A 35 7.07 13.28 1.43
C ILE A 35 5.77 13.14 2.24
N ASN A 36 4.69 12.66 1.61
CA ASN A 36 3.38 12.57 2.23
C ASN A 36 3.01 11.11 2.48
N THR A 37 2.23 10.88 3.54
CA THR A 37 1.50 9.63 3.73
C THR A 37 0.26 9.67 2.86
N HIS A 38 0.05 8.61 2.07
CA HIS A 38 -1.11 8.45 1.19
C HIS A 38 -1.99 7.34 1.71
N GLN A 39 -3.26 7.63 1.93
CA GLN A 39 -4.22 6.60 2.25
C GLN A 39 -4.73 5.97 0.95
N MET A 40 -4.61 4.65 0.82
CA MET A 40 -5.09 3.93 -0.36
C MET A 40 -5.50 2.50 -0.01
N LYS A 41 -6.29 1.88 -0.88
CA LYS A 41 -6.68 0.48 -0.76
C LYS A 41 -5.49 -0.45 -1.00
N GLY A 42 -5.47 -1.60 -0.33
CA GLY A 42 -4.44 -2.62 -0.51
C GLY A 42 -4.33 -3.14 -1.95
N GLY A 43 -5.43 -3.14 -2.72
CA GLY A 43 -5.39 -3.46 -4.15
C GLY A 43 -4.56 -2.47 -4.98
N VAL A 44 -4.67 -1.17 -4.68
CA VAL A 44 -3.87 -0.12 -5.35
C VAL A 44 -2.41 -0.21 -4.92
N LEU A 45 -2.16 -0.47 -3.64
CA LEU A 45 -0.82 -0.66 -3.12
C LEU A 45 -0.12 -1.87 -3.77
N SER A 46 -0.84 -2.97 -3.95
CA SER A 46 -0.35 -4.16 -4.64
C SER A 46 0.00 -3.86 -6.10
N GLN A 47 -0.82 -3.06 -6.79
CA GLN A 47 -0.52 -2.61 -8.13
C GLN A 47 0.75 -1.74 -8.19
N ILE A 48 0.91 -0.79 -7.26
CA ILE A 48 2.11 0.05 -7.16
C ILE A 48 3.37 -0.80 -6.98
N VAL A 49 3.33 -1.77 -6.06
CA VAL A 49 4.45 -2.68 -5.82
C VAL A 49 4.74 -3.56 -7.05
N SER A 50 3.70 -4.02 -7.74
CA SER A 50 3.85 -4.81 -8.97
C SER A 50 4.50 -4.00 -10.11
N GLU A 51 4.08 -2.74 -10.30
CA GLU A 51 4.58 -1.87 -11.37
C GLU A 51 5.95 -1.26 -11.09
N HIS A 52 6.20 -0.82 -9.85
CA HIS A 52 7.40 -0.05 -9.46
C HIS A 52 8.42 -0.84 -8.65
N GLY A 53 8.07 -2.06 -8.26
CA GLY A 53 8.86 -2.95 -7.41
C GLY A 53 8.62 -2.74 -5.90
N PRO A 54 8.95 -3.73 -5.06
CA PRO A 54 8.70 -3.68 -3.62
C PRO A 54 9.47 -2.57 -2.88
N GLY A 55 10.61 -2.13 -3.40
CA GLY A 55 11.41 -1.04 -2.80
C GLY A 55 10.79 0.36 -2.91
N VAL A 56 9.61 0.48 -3.55
CA VAL A 56 8.91 1.76 -3.69
C VAL A 56 8.14 2.16 -2.42
N VAL A 57 7.75 1.17 -1.60
CA VAL A 57 7.01 1.38 -0.36
C VAL A 57 8.01 1.40 0.79
N ASP A 58 8.13 2.56 1.43
CA ASP A 58 8.92 2.72 2.67
C ASP A 58 8.18 2.10 3.85
N ARG A 59 6.89 2.41 3.95
CA ARG A 59 6.03 1.97 5.04
C ARG A 59 4.58 1.83 4.59
N ALA A 60 3.88 0.80 5.06
CA ALA A 60 2.46 0.59 4.81
C ALA A 60 1.79 0.08 6.09
N ASP A 61 1.09 0.97 6.80
CA ASP A 61 0.36 0.61 8.02
C ASP A 61 -1.13 0.47 7.71
N PRO A 62 -1.82 -0.61 8.14
CA PRO A 62 -3.26 -0.70 8.00
C PRO A 62 -3.95 0.42 8.79
N VAL A 63 -4.94 1.05 8.17
CA VAL A 63 -5.84 1.98 8.85
C VAL A 63 -6.81 1.09 9.62
N GLN A 64 -6.48 0.85 10.88
CA GLN A 64 -7.39 0.18 11.79
C GLN A 64 -8.49 1.19 12.10
N GLU A 65 -9.61 1.15 11.36
CA GLU A 65 -10.83 1.80 11.80
C GLU A 65 -11.13 1.19 13.17
N ALA A 66 -10.94 2.00 14.21
CA ALA A 66 -11.36 1.63 15.55
C ALA A 66 -12.88 1.44 15.45
N VAL A 67 -13.30 0.18 15.37
CA VAL A 67 -14.64 -0.22 15.78
C VAL A 67 -14.72 0.05 17.27
N ASP A 68 -14.92 1.33 17.62
CA ASP A 68 -15.42 1.70 18.91
C ASP A 68 -16.81 1.06 18.97
N ALA A 69 -16.86 -0.05 19.70
CA ALA A 69 -18.05 -0.79 19.99
C ALA A 69 -19.03 0.16 20.69
N ALA A 70 -19.91 0.79 19.91
CA ALA A 70 -21.14 1.33 20.42
C ALA A 70 -22.06 0.14 20.74
N ASP A 71 -21.80 -0.49 21.88
CA ASP A 71 -22.82 -1.14 22.69
C ASP A 71 -23.79 -0.03 23.13
N ALA A 72 -24.97 0.02 22.50
CA ALA A 72 -26.08 0.87 22.87
C ALA A 72 -27.40 0.13 22.64
#